data_AF-A0A7C9A1A0-F1
#
_entry.id   AF-A0A7C9A1A0-F1
#
_cell.length_a   1.000
_cell.length_b   1.000
_cell.length_c   1.000
_cell.angle_alpha   90.00
_cell.angle_beta   90.00
_cell.angle_gamma   90.00
#
_symmetry.space_group_name_H-M   'P 1'
#
loop_
_entity.id
_entity.type
_entity.pdbx_description
1 polymer ?
#
loop_
_entity_poly.entity_id
_entity_poly.type
_entity_poly.pdbx_seq_one_letter_code
_entity_poly.pdbx_strand_id
1 'polypeptide(L)'
;AERFFAVGRVLANMVAALAEQPSSRLLKHIIRCYLRLSDNPRACDALRSCLPDMLRDGTFANCLRDDQTTKRWLAQLLHNVGGPRVPLQAGTAFDHMLG
;
A
#
# COMPACT_ATOMS: atom_id res chain seq x y z
N ALA A 1 15.91 -12.30 9.60
CA ALA A 1 15.30 -11.69 8.40
C ALA A 1 14.29 -12.63 7.71
N GLU A 2 14.42 -13.95 7.86
CA GLU A 2 13.62 -14.96 7.15
C GLU A 2 12.10 -14.89 7.33
N ARG A 3 11.63 -14.55 8.54
CA ARG A 3 10.18 -14.45 8.83
C ARG A 3 9.48 -13.39 7.98
N PHE A 4 10.15 -12.28 7.66
CA PHE A 4 9.58 -11.22 6.82
C PHE A 4 9.50 -11.62 5.35
N PHE A 5 10.54 -12.27 4.83
CA PHE A 5 10.55 -12.77 3.46
C PHE A 5 9.49 -13.85 3.23
N ALA A 6 9.27 -14.72 4.22
CA ALA A 6 8.18 -15.70 4.17
C ALA A 6 6.80 -15.02 4.06
N VAL A 7 6.54 -14.02 4.91
CA VAL A 7 5.28 -13.26 4.87
C VAL A 7 5.11 -12.51 3.55
N GLY A 8 6.16 -11.85 3.05
CA GLY A 8 6.14 -11.16 1.76
C GLY A 8 5.81 -12.10 0.59
N ARG A 9 6.44 -13.29 0.55
CA ARG A 9 6.13 -14.31 -0.46
C ARG A 9 4.70 -14.82 -0.37
N VAL A 10 4.19 -15.08 0.83
CA VAL A 10 2.81 -15.53 1.03
C VAL A 10 1.83 -14.46 0.55
N LEU A 11 2.05 -13.20 0.92
CA LEU A 11 1.21 -12.09 0.47
C LEU A 11 1.27 -11.93 -1.05
N ALA A 12 2.44 -12.05 -1.68
CA ALA A 12 2.56 -12.00 -3.13
C ALA A 12 1.79 -13.14 -3.83
N ASN A 13 1.88 -14.38 -3.31
CA ASN A 13 1.09 -15.51 -3.80
C ASN A 13 -0.41 -15.28 -3.63
N MET A 14 -0.84 -14.71 -2.51
CA MET A 14 -2.25 -14.36 -2.29
C MET A 14 -2.73 -13.28 -3.27
N VAL A 15 -1.89 -12.31 -3.61
CA VAL A 15 -2.18 -11.27 -4.61
C VAL A 15 -2.32 -11.89 -6.01
N ALA A 16 -1.46 -12.83 -6.37
CA ALA A 16 -1.57 -13.56 -7.64
C ALA A 16 -2.88 -14.36 -7.72
N ALA A 17 -3.23 -15.09 -6.66
CA ALA A 17 -4.51 -15.82 -6.59
C ALA A 17 -5.72 -14.88 -6.64
N LEU A 18 -5.59 -13.67 -6.09
CA LEU A 18 -6.60 -12.62 -6.15
C LEU A 18 -6.82 -12.07 -7.57
N ALA A 19 -5.80 -12.10 -8.43
CA ALA A 19 -5.94 -11.69 -9.82
C ALA A 19 -6.83 -12.67 -10.61
N GLU A 20 -6.76 -13.96 -10.29
CA GLU A 20 -7.64 -14.98 -10.85
C GLU A 20 -9.05 -14.95 -10.21
N GLN A 21 -9.11 -14.78 -8.89
CA GLN A 21 -10.36 -14.75 -8.11
C GLN A 21 -10.49 -13.47 -7.29
N PRO A 22 -11.06 -12.39 -7.85
CA PRO A 22 -11.15 -11.10 -7.19
C PRO A 22 -12.03 -11.17 -5.93
N SER A 23 -11.43 -10.89 -4.78
CA SER A 23 -12.06 -10.95 -3.47
C SER A 23 -11.79 -9.66 -2.68
N SER A 24 -12.81 -8.80 -2.56
CA SER A 24 -12.70 -7.51 -1.86
C SER A 24 -12.28 -7.65 -0.39
N ARG A 25 -12.79 -8.67 0.31
CA ARG A 25 -12.46 -8.97 1.71
C ARG A 25 -10.99 -9.33 1.90
N LEU A 26 -10.45 -10.20 1.04
CA LEU A 26 -9.04 -10.61 1.10
C LEU A 26 -8.11 -9.46 0.71
N LEU A 27 -8.43 -8.74 -0.36
CA LEU A 27 -7.66 -7.59 -0.81
C LEU A 27 -7.50 -6.54 0.31
N LYS A 28 -8.61 -6.20 1.00
CA LYS A 28 -8.60 -5.31 2.17
C LYS A 28 -7.64 -5.80 3.24
N HIS A 29 -7.65 -7.10 3.54
CA HIS A 29 -6.79 -7.69 4.57
C HIS A 29 -5.30 -7.64 4.16
N ILE A 30 -5.00 -7.97 2.90
CA ILE A 30 -3.64 -7.95 2.36
C ILE A 30 -3.05 -6.55 2.39
N ILE A 31 -3.79 -5.55 1.92
CA ILE A 31 -3.34 -4.15 1.95
C ILE A 31 -3.10 -3.70 3.38
N ARG A 32 -3.97 -4.09 4.32
CA ARG A 32 -3.79 -3.80 5.76
C ARG A 32 -2.55 -4.47 6.35
N CYS A 33 -2.25 -5.72 5.96
CA CYS A 33 -1.03 -6.42 6.35
C CYS A 33 0.22 -5.70 5.81
N TYR A 34 0.22 -5.32 4.53
CA TYR A 34 1.32 -4.55 3.94
C TYR A 34 1.52 -3.20 4.62
N LEU A 35 0.44 -2.48 4.93
CA LEU A 35 0.51 -1.20 5.64
C LEU A 35 1.12 -1.38 7.04
N ARG A 36 0.73 -2.44 7.76
CA ARG A 36 1.30 -2.71 9.09
C ARG A 36 2.77 -3.12 9.01
N LEU A 37 3.16 -3.81 7.94
CA LEU A 37 4.56 -4.15 7.68
C LEU A 37 5.39 -2.90 7.35
N SER A 38 4.84 -1.94 6.61
CA SER A 38 5.57 -0.71 6.24
C SER A 38 5.84 0.23 7.42
N ASP A 39 5.10 0.08 8.53
CA ASP A 39 5.39 0.75 9.81
C ASP A 39 6.78 0.37 10.36
N ASN A 40 7.28 -0.83 10.00
CA ASN A 40 8.63 -1.25 10.32
C ASN A 40 9.62 -0.78 9.24
N PRO A 41 10.62 0.07 9.54
CA PRO A 41 11.51 0.63 8.52
C PRO A 41 12.31 -0.46 7.77
N ARG A 42 12.73 -1.53 8.48
CA ARG A 42 13.43 -2.67 7.85
C ARG A 42 12.54 -3.46 6.89
N ALA A 43 11.25 -3.56 7.20
CA ALA A 43 10.30 -4.25 6.33
C ALA A 43 9.88 -3.35 5.17
N CYS A 44 9.72 -2.04 5.40
CA CYS A 44 9.46 -1.06 4.35
C CYS A 44 10.50 -1.13 3.23
N ASP A 45 11.78 -1.20 3.59
CA ASP A 45 12.86 -1.34 2.61
C ASP A 45 12.76 -2.65 1.80
N ALA A 46 12.46 -3.77 2.47
CA ALA A 46 12.22 -5.04 1.77
C ALA A 46 10.96 -5.01 0.89
N LEU A 47 9.91 -4.29 1.32
CA LEU A 47 8.69 -4.11 0.55
C LEU A 47 8.94 -3.32 -0.74
N ARG A 48 9.90 -2.40 -0.80
CA ARG A 48 10.25 -1.73 -2.07
C ARG A 48 10.58 -2.72 -3.19
N SER A 49 11.31 -3.77 -2.86
CA SER A 49 11.76 -4.81 -3.80
C SER A 49 10.81 -5.99 -3.93
N CYS A 50 9.94 -6.24 -2.95
CA CYS A 50 9.03 -7.40 -2.95
C CYS A 50 7.55 -7.04 -3.14
N LEU A 51 7.19 -5.76 -3.32
CA LEU A 51 5.79 -5.39 -3.59
C LEU A 51 5.39 -5.84 -5.01
N PRO A 52 4.30 -6.62 -5.15
CA PRO A 52 3.85 -7.07 -6.46
C PRO A 52 3.32 -5.90 -7.31
N ASP A 53 3.69 -5.86 -8.60
CA ASP A 53 3.26 -4.83 -9.55
C ASP A 53 1.74 -4.73 -9.68
N MET A 54 0.98 -5.81 -9.47
CA MET A 54 -0.49 -5.80 -9.49
C MET A 54 -1.11 -4.83 -8.45
N LEU A 55 -0.41 -4.57 -7.34
CA LEU A 55 -0.82 -3.58 -6.35
C LEU A 55 -0.47 -2.13 -6.77
N ARG A 56 0.51 -1.95 -7.67
CA ARG A 56 0.93 -0.65 -8.21
C ARG A 56 0.17 -0.27 -9.48
N ASP A 57 -0.04 -1.22 -10.38
CA ASP A 57 -0.66 -1.02 -11.70
C ASP A 57 -2.17 -0.76 -11.62
N GLY A 58 -2.78 -1.02 -10.46
CA GLY A 58 -4.20 -0.79 -10.26
C GLY A 58 -5.07 -1.93 -10.79
N THR A 59 -4.52 -3.15 -10.93
CA THR A 59 -5.26 -4.37 -11.28
C THR A 59 -6.50 -4.56 -10.38
N PHE A 60 -6.40 -4.17 -9.12
CA PHE A 60 -7.51 -4.25 -8.15
C PHE A 60 -8.30 -2.96 -7.98
N ALA A 61 -8.10 -1.93 -8.82
CA ALA A 61 -8.78 -0.65 -8.71
C ALA A 61 -10.30 -0.79 -8.71
N ASN A 62 -10.85 -1.77 -9.44
CA ASN A 62 -12.27 -2.06 -9.46
C ASN A 62 -12.79 -2.61 -8.11
N CYS A 63 -12.05 -3.53 -7.47
CA CYS A 63 -12.36 -4.01 -6.12
C CYS A 63 -12.21 -2.89 -5.07
N LEU A 64 -11.27 -1.98 -5.27
CA LEU A 64 -11.04 -0.83 -4.40
C LEU A 64 -12.03 0.30 -4.63
N ARG A 65 -12.80 0.28 -5.74
CA ARG A 65 -13.67 1.38 -6.14
C ARG A 65 -14.67 1.73 -5.05
N ASP A 66 -15.31 0.71 -4.50
CA ASP A 66 -16.32 0.79 -3.46
C ASP A 66 -15.72 0.98 -2.05
N ASP A 67 -14.44 0.62 -1.88
CA ASP A 67 -13.79 0.56 -0.56
C ASP A 67 -12.76 1.69 -0.36
N GLN A 68 -13.27 2.89 -0.06
CA GLN A 68 -12.46 4.11 0.11
C GLN A 68 -11.36 3.98 1.19
N THR A 69 -11.63 3.22 2.25
CA THR A 69 -10.67 3.00 3.33
C THR A 69 -9.47 2.21 2.83
N THR A 70 -9.70 1.17 2.03
CA THR A 70 -8.62 0.35 1.47
C THR A 70 -7.80 1.15 0.45
N LYS A 71 -8.43 2.03 -0.35
CA LYS A 71 -7.71 2.98 -1.21
C LYS A 71 -6.75 3.87 -0.42
N ARG A 72 -7.20 4.44 0.71
CA ARG A 72 -6.36 5.27 1.58
C ARG A 72 -5.16 4.48 2.12
N TRP A 73 -5.38 3.23 2.54
CA TRP A 73 -4.29 2.37 3.00
C TRP A 73 -3.27 2.06 1.91
N LEU A 74 -3.73 1.79 0.68
CA LEU A 74 -2.83 1.56 -0.45
C LEU A 74 -2.01 2.81 -0.78
N ALA A 75 -2.64 3.99 -0.80
CA ALA A 75 -1.93 5.25 -1.02
C ALA A 75 -0.87 5.50 0.07
N GLN A 76 -1.21 5.25 1.33
CA GLN A 76 -0.26 5.38 2.45
C GLN A 76 0.87 4.36 2.37
N LEU A 77 0.57 3.12 2.00
CA LEU A 77 1.58 2.09 1.75
C LEU A 77 2.55 2.56 0.67
N LEU A 78 2.04 2.95 -0.50
CA LEU A 78 2.83 3.43 -1.63
C LEU A 78 3.66 4.66 -1.27
N HIS A 79 3.14 5.55 -0.40
CA HIS A 79 3.92 6.65 0.14
C HIS A 79 5.08 6.15 1.03
N ASN A 80 4.82 5.24 1.96
CA ASN A 80 5.84 4.67 2.84
C ASN A 80 6.96 3.95 2.07
N VAL A 81 6.60 3.15 1.06
CA VAL A 81 7.57 2.46 0.20
C VAL A 81 8.09 3.33 -0.96
N GLY A 82 7.45 4.40 -1.40
CA GLY A 82 7.84 5.14 -2.60
C GLY A 82 8.50 6.48 -2.35
N GLY A 83 8.13 7.17 -1.28
CA GLY A 83 8.57 8.55 -1.04
C GLY A 83 9.85 8.65 -0.21
N PRO A 84 10.67 9.70 -0.40
CA PRO A 84 11.35 10.30 0.75
C PRO A 84 10.27 10.66 1.77
N ARG A 85 10.56 10.48 3.06
CA ARG A 85 9.66 10.83 4.17
C ARG A 85 9.42 12.35 4.18
N VAL A 86 8.62 12.86 3.26
CA VAL A 86 8.10 14.22 3.36
C VAL A 86 6.90 14.09 4.27
N PRO A 87 6.93 14.64 5.49
CA PRO A 87 5.75 14.66 6.32
C PRO A 87 4.63 15.28 5.47
N LEU A 88 3.52 14.57 5.30
CA LEU A 88 2.30 15.16 4.77
C LEU A 88 1.96 16.32 5.71
N GLN A 89 2.39 17.52 5.35
CA GLN A 89 1.82 18.76 5.85
C GLN A 89 0.46 18.88 5.16
N ALA A 90 -0.51 18.20 5.75
CA ALA A 90 -1.91 18.51 5.54
C ALA A 90 -2.12 19.96 5.99
N GLY A 91 -2.43 20.83 5.02
CA GLY A 91 -3.09 22.12 5.24
C GLY A 91 -2.23 23.20 5.89
N THR A 92 -1.68 24.11 5.07
CA THR A 92 -1.61 25.53 5.44
C THR A 92 -1.61 26.41 4.19
N ALA A 93 -2.69 27.17 4.07
CA ALA A 93 -2.77 28.52 3.48
C ALA A 93 -2.33 28.71 2.02
N PHE A 94 -3.26 28.44 1.10
CA PHE A 94 -3.50 29.43 0.05
C PHE A 94 -4.32 30.56 0.69
N ASP A 95 -3.69 31.59 1.23
CA ASP A 95 -4.37 32.86 1.48
C ASP A 95 -3.42 34.04 1.21
N HIS A 96 -3.69 34.67 0.07
CA HIS A 96 -3.56 36.10 -0.23
C HIS A 96 -2.17 36.76 -0.27
N MET A 97 -1.69 36.83 -1.51
CA MET A 97 -0.88 37.92 -2.05
C MET A 97 -1.80 39.12 -2.38
N LEU A 98 -1.98 40.08 -1.44
CA LEU A 98 -2.24 41.50 -1.75
C LEU A 98 -2.09 42.36 -0.47
N GLY A 99 -1.07 43.20 -0.44
CA GLY A 99 -0.83 44.25 0.55
C GLY A 99 0.17 45.24 -0.01
#